data_AF-A0A6J1PCU8-F1
#
_entry.id   AF-A0A6J1PCU8-F1
#
_cell.length_a   1.000
_cell.length_b   1.000
_cell.length_c   1.000
_cell.angle_alpha   90.00
_cell.angle_beta   90.00
_cell.angle_gamma   90.00
#
_symmetry.space_group_name_H-M   'P 1'
#
loop_
_entity.id
_entity.type
_entity.pdbx_description
1 polymer ?
#
loop_
_entity_poly.entity_id
_entity_poly.type
_entity_poly.pdbx_seq_one_letter_code
_entity_poly.pdbx_strand_id
1 'polypeptide(L)'
;TRTHYVDITGEEEFMEKIQLEYNEAAKEAGIYVVSACGFDCVPIDLGIIFTQQQFGGEVNDVEVYMSISSTATDNKNSYLNYGTWETAIYSLAHSYELRELHEKLYPTKLPEFTPKLKPRGLGLVHRSDVSEGWSVRFPSADRPLALRTQRFLYDKYKERPAQVEVYATFKSFIAVLMLSITGMFLLIMTRMACGRNLLLKYPSFFSFGFISHENPNMETLKSTHFSITFKARGWTEKLATPTDKHTNPPNKEVITKVTGDSPSYGGTSIMVILSAITILNESDKIPDNGGVLTPGAAFGKTSLIEQMNKHNINFEVISSTVK
;
A
#
# COMPACT_ATOMS: atom_id res chain seq x y z
N THR A 1 27.36 11.85 5.79
CA THR A 1 27.10 12.24 4.39
C THR A 1 25.71 12.86 4.31
N ARG A 2 25.47 13.86 3.44
CA ARG A 2 24.11 14.40 3.20
C ARG A 2 23.48 13.63 2.05
N THR A 3 23.01 12.42 2.33
CA THR A 3 22.58 11.46 1.30
C THR A 3 21.13 11.09 1.51
N HIS A 4 20.32 11.18 0.46
CA HIS A 4 18.93 10.72 0.45
C HIS A 4 18.85 9.20 0.63
N TYR A 5 17.72 8.74 1.15
CA TYR A 5 17.50 7.33 1.46
C TYR A 5 16.18 6.85 0.85
N VAL A 6 16.24 5.69 0.20
CA VAL A 6 15.07 4.92 -0.20
C VAL A 6 15.25 3.45 0.20
N ASP A 7 14.15 2.79 0.54
CA ASP A 7 14.12 1.36 0.84
C ASP A 7 12.86 0.69 0.25
N ILE A 8 12.74 -0.62 0.45
CA ILE A 8 11.56 -1.40 0.06
C ILE A 8 10.93 -2.11 1.27
N THR A 9 11.09 -1.58 2.48
CA THR A 9 10.56 -2.24 3.69
C THR A 9 9.03 -2.25 3.69
N GLY A 10 8.45 -3.36 4.15
CA GLY A 10 7.02 -3.49 4.43
C GLY A 10 6.70 -3.41 5.93
N GLU A 11 7.68 -3.05 6.77
CA GLU A 11 7.54 -3.06 8.23
C GLU A 11 7.01 -1.71 8.73
N GLU A 12 5.72 -1.67 9.07
CA GLU A 12 5.04 -0.45 9.55
C GLU A 12 5.75 0.18 10.76
N GLU A 13 6.13 -0.65 11.73
CA GLU A 13 6.82 -0.21 12.95
C GLU A 13 8.14 0.49 12.63
N PHE A 14 8.96 -0.11 11.74
CA PHE A 14 10.22 0.49 11.31
C PHE A 14 9.98 1.84 10.64
N MET A 15 9.05 1.91 9.68
CA MET A 15 8.77 3.16 8.96
C MET A 15 8.30 4.29 9.88
N GLU A 16 7.48 3.96 10.87
CA GLU A 16 6.97 4.94 11.83
C GLU A 16 8.03 5.35 12.85
N LYS A 17 8.86 4.42 13.31
CA LYS A 17 10.00 4.74 14.16
C LYS A 17 10.99 5.66 13.46
N ILE A 18 11.33 5.38 12.20
CA ILE A 18 12.19 6.26 11.40
C ILE A 18 11.56 7.64 11.25
N GLN A 19 10.25 7.73 11.00
CA GLN A 19 9.56 9.02 10.96
C GLN A 19 9.64 9.75 12.31
N LEU A 20 9.39 9.06 13.42
CA LEU A 20 9.39 9.68 14.74
C LEU A 20 10.77 10.21 15.13
N GLU A 21 11.82 9.43 14.87
CA GLU A 21 13.19 9.74 15.29
C GLU A 21 13.89 10.75 14.37
N TYR A 22 13.66 10.66 13.04
CA TYR A 22 14.52 11.35 12.07
C TYR A 22 13.83 12.42 11.22
N ASN A 23 12.51 12.60 11.29
CA ASN A 23 11.81 13.54 10.39
C ASN A 23 12.35 14.97 10.47
N GLU A 24 12.53 15.53 11.66
CA GLU A 24 13.02 16.91 11.80
C GLU A 24 14.51 17.04 11.45
N ALA A 25 15.34 16.08 11.87
CA ALA A 25 16.76 16.06 11.50
C ALA A 25 16.95 15.94 9.97
N ALA A 26 16.11 15.17 9.29
CA ALA A 26 16.11 15.02 7.85
C ALA A 26 15.72 16.33 7.14
N LYS A 27 14.73 17.08 7.65
CA LYS A 27 14.36 18.42 7.14
C LYS A 27 15.48 19.45 7.34
N GLU A 28 16.07 19.49 8.52
CA GLU A 28 17.19 20.40 8.82
C GLU A 28 18.39 20.11 7.90
N ALA A 29 18.65 18.84 7.62
CA ALA A 29 19.73 18.41 6.73
C ALA A 29 19.40 18.55 5.24
N GLY A 30 18.15 18.86 4.85
CA GLY A 30 17.74 18.85 3.44
C GLY A 30 17.75 17.46 2.81
N ILE A 31 17.46 16.42 3.59
CA ILE A 31 17.56 15.02 3.18
C ILE A 31 16.16 14.40 3.13
N TYR A 32 15.81 13.79 2.00
CA TYR A 32 14.64 12.93 1.89
C TYR A 32 14.95 11.49 2.34
N VAL A 33 14.05 10.95 3.17
CA VAL A 33 14.00 9.54 3.58
C VAL A 33 12.63 9.03 3.17
N VAL A 34 12.58 8.15 2.17
CA VAL A 34 11.31 7.61 1.64
C VAL A 34 11.35 6.09 1.71
N SER A 35 10.61 5.52 2.65
CA SER A 35 10.50 4.07 2.81
C SER A 35 9.39 3.48 1.96
N ALA A 36 9.39 2.16 1.81
CA ALA A 36 8.40 1.38 1.07
C ALA A 36 8.29 1.76 -0.42
N CYS A 37 9.42 2.04 -1.07
CA CYS A 37 9.54 2.30 -2.50
C CYS A 37 9.45 1.02 -3.36
N GLY A 38 8.80 -0.04 -2.87
CA GLY A 38 8.62 -1.31 -3.55
C GLY A 38 7.17 -1.61 -3.95
N PHE A 39 6.94 -2.78 -4.53
CA PHE A 39 5.60 -3.22 -4.95
C PHE A 39 4.58 -3.26 -3.81
N ASP A 40 5.04 -3.58 -2.61
CA ASP A 40 4.18 -3.72 -1.44
C ASP A 40 3.45 -2.44 -1.03
N CYS A 41 3.82 -1.26 -1.54
CA CYS A 41 3.17 0.01 -1.17
C CYS A 41 3.06 1.02 -2.33
N VAL A 42 4.06 1.15 -3.20
CA VAL A 42 4.09 2.19 -4.26
C VAL A 42 2.86 2.14 -5.17
N PRO A 43 2.46 0.97 -5.73
CA PRO A 43 1.31 0.90 -6.63
C PRO A 43 -0.01 1.30 -5.96
N ILE A 44 -0.19 0.97 -4.68
CA ILE A 44 -1.41 1.32 -3.94
C ILE A 44 -1.38 2.80 -3.55
N ASP A 45 -0.29 3.27 -2.95
CA ASP A 45 -0.21 4.63 -2.43
C ASP A 45 -0.27 5.66 -3.56
N LEU A 46 0.56 5.49 -4.60
CA LEU A 46 0.48 6.34 -5.80
C LEU A 46 -0.76 6.06 -6.64
N GLY A 47 -1.32 4.86 -6.58
CA GLY A 47 -2.59 4.54 -7.23
C GLY A 47 -3.73 5.37 -6.65
N ILE A 48 -3.79 5.52 -5.33
CA ILE A 48 -4.75 6.40 -4.65
C ILE A 48 -4.53 7.86 -5.05
N ILE A 49 -3.29 8.34 -5.06
CA ILE A 49 -2.96 9.70 -5.52
C ILE A 49 -3.44 9.91 -6.96
N PHE A 50 -3.11 8.99 -7.86
CA PHE A 50 -3.56 9.03 -9.24
C PHE A 50 -5.08 9.08 -9.33
N THR A 51 -5.79 8.21 -8.60
CA THR A 51 -7.26 8.22 -8.58
C THR A 51 -7.80 9.58 -8.10
N GLN A 52 -7.23 10.16 -7.04
CA GLN A 52 -7.64 11.48 -6.52
C GLN A 52 -7.41 12.59 -7.55
N GLN A 53 -6.31 12.55 -8.30
CA GLN A 53 -6.02 13.50 -9.38
C GLN A 53 -7.03 13.38 -10.53
N GLN A 54 -7.36 12.15 -10.94
CA GLN A 54 -8.35 11.90 -11.99
C GLN A 54 -9.80 12.13 -11.53
N PHE A 55 -10.03 12.28 -10.22
CA PHE A 55 -11.37 12.39 -9.67
C PHE A 55 -12.08 13.69 -10.07
N GLY A 56 -11.35 14.80 -10.26
CA GLY A 56 -11.95 16.09 -10.68
C GLY A 56 -13.11 16.54 -9.79
N GLY A 57 -12.91 16.49 -8.47
CA GLY A 57 -13.91 16.73 -7.43
C GLY A 57 -13.31 16.44 -6.05
N GLU A 58 -14.13 16.19 -5.03
CA GLU A 58 -13.66 15.80 -3.70
C GLU A 58 -13.91 14.31 -3.43
N VAL A 59 -12.87 13.57 -3.09
CA VAL A 59 -12.94 12.13 -2.79
C VAL A 59 -13.36 11.92 -1.34
N ASN A 60 -14.34 11.04 -1.12
CA ASN A 60 -14.76 10.60 0.21
C ASN A 60 -14.02 9.33 0.65
N ASP A 61 -13.95 8.35 -0.24
CA ASP A 61 -13.40 7.04 0.04
C ASP A 61 -12.84 6.37 -1.22
N VAL A 62 -11.86 5.49 -1.02
CA VAL A 62 -11.24 4.66 -2.04
C VAL A 62 -11.19 3.22 -1.54
N GLU A 63 -11.89 2.32 -2.23
CA GLU A 63 -11.75 0.88 -2.03
C GLU A 63 -10.79 0.30 -3.07
N VAL A 64 -9.74 -0.38 -2.61
CA VAL A 64 -8.66 -0.91 -3.43
C VAL A 64 -8.74 -2.43 -3.48
N TYR A 65 -8.73 -3.01 -4.68
CA TYR A 65 -8.84 -4.44 -4.92
C TYR A 65 -7.61 -4.94 -5.68
N MET A 66 -6.71 -5.65 -4.99
CA MET A 66 -5.51 -6.23 -5.57
C MET A 66 -5.75 -7.70 -5.93
N SER A 67 -5.34 -8.08 -7.14
CA SER A 67 -5.25 -9.47 -7.58
C SER A 67 -3.89 -9.75 -8.21
N ILE A 68 -3.37 -10.95 -7.96
CA ILE A 68 -2.16 -11.45 -8.60
C ILE A 68 -2.55 -12.74 -9.35
N SER A 69 -2.09 -12.85 -10.60
CA SER A 69 -2.31 -14.02 -11.43
C SER A 69 -1.00 -14.47 -12.06
N SER A 70 -0.83 -15.78 -12.26
CA SER A 70 0.31 -16.33 -12.99
C SER A 70 -0.18 -17.09 -14.21
N THR A 71 0.54 -16.96 -15.32
CA THR A 71 0.31 -17.74 -16.54
C THR A 71 1.13 -19.03 -16.59
N ALA A 72 2.02 -19.26 -15.61
CA ALA A 72 2.79 -20.51 -15.53
C ALA A 72 1.89 -21.70 -15.14
N THR A 73 2.06 -22.80 -15.86
CA THR A 73 1.32 -24.05 -15.65
C THR A 73 1.98 -24.99 -14.64
N ASP A 74 3.24 -24.73 -14.28
CA ASP A 74 3.99 -25.55 -13.33
C ASP A 74 3.83 -25.02 -11.89
N ASN A 75 3.05 -25.75 -11.10
CA ASN A 75 2.77 -25.49 -9.67
C ASN A 75 3.95 -25.81 -8.72
N LYS A 76 5.15 -26.00 -9.25
CA LYS A 76 6.32 -26.34 -8.45
C LYS A 76 7.29 -25.18 -8.56
N ASN A 77 7.25 -24.24 -7.61
CA ASN A 77 8.40 -23.46 -7.10
C ASN A 77 7.92 -22.39 -6.10
N SER A 78 8.82 -21.95 -5.22
CA SER A 78 8.56 -20.83 -4.31
C SER A 78 8.34 -19.54 -5.09
N TYR A 79 7.32 -18.77 -4.71
CA TYR A 79 6.93 -17.52 -5.37
C TYR A 79 7.51 -16.29 -4.65
N LEU A 80 7.82 -16.44 -3.36
CA LEU A 80 8.33 -15.37 -2.49
C LEU A 80 9.62 -15.85 -1.80
N ASN A 81 10.51 -14.90 -1.52
CA ASN A 81 11.76 -15.15 -0.80
C ASN A 81 11.52 -15.21 0.71
N TYR A 82 12.45 -15.84 1.43
CA TYR A 82 12.58 -15.77 2.88
C TYR A 82 12.48 -14.35 3.47
N GLY A 83 13.04 -13.33 2.83
CA GLY A 83 12.97 -11.96 3.35
C GLY A 83 11.52 -11.48 3.57
N THR A 84 10.62 -11.78 2.64
CA THR A 84 9.18 -11.46 2.77
C THR A 84 8.54 -12.20 3.94
N TRP A 85 8.96 -13.45 4.19
CA TRP A 85 8.47 -14.26 5.30
C TRP A 85 8.93 -13.73 6.65
N GLU A 86 10.20 -13.34 6.73
CA GLU A 86 10.80 -12.74 7.92
C GLU A 86 10.07 -11.44 8.30
N THR A 87 9.85 -10.55 7.32
CA THR A 87 9.07 -9.32 7.48
C THR A 87 7.64 -9.60 7.96
N ALA A 88 6.95 -10.59 7.39
CA ALA A 88 5.60 -10.94 7.80
C ALA A 88 5.55 -11.44 9.26
N ILE A 89 6.53 -12.24 9.67
CA ILE A 89 6.64 -12.76 11.04
C ILE A 89 6.89 -11.61 12.02
N TYR A 90 7.84 -10.71 11.73
CA TYR A 90 8.17 -9.60 12.62
C TYR A 90 7.06 -8.55 12.68
N SER A 91 6.43 -8.22 11.56
CA SER A 91 5.27 -7.34 11.51
C SER A 91 4.14 -7.85 12.42
N LEU A 92 3.87 -9.16 12.40
CA LEU A 92 2.87 -9.75 13.29
C LEU A 92 3.33 -9.76 14.75
N ALA A 93 4.61 -10.05 15.01
CA ALA A 93 5.17 -10.16 16.34
C ALA A 93 5.18 -8.83 17.11
N HIS A 94 5.52 -7.73 16.45
CA HIS A 94 5.69 -6.40 17.07
C HIS A 94 4.51 -5.44 16.81
N SER A 95 3.40 -5.93 16.25
CA SER A 95 2.19 -5.14 16.01
C SER A 95 1.62 -4.38 17.23
N TYR A 96 1.98 -4.77 18.46
CA TYR A 96 1.57 -4.07 19.67
C TYR A 96 2.32 -2.74 19.91
N GLU A 97 3.51 -2.58 19.34
CA GLU A 97 4.36 -1.38 19.47
C GLU A 97 3.82 -0.20 18.66
N LEU A 98 3.08 -0.49 17.58
CA LEU A 98 2.44 0.49 16.71
C LEU A 98 1.53 1.46 17.47
N ARG A 99 0.83 1.00 18.51
CA ARG A 99 -0.07 1.87 19.28
C ARG A 99 0.69 3.02 19.95
N GLU A 100 1.85 2.73 20.54
CA GLU A 100 2.66 3.76 21.21
C GLU A 100 3.29 4.72 20.18
N LEU A 101 3.74 4.18 19.03
CA LEU A 101 4.25 4.99 17.92
C LEU A 101 3.18 5.94 17.36
N HIS A 102 1.96 5.44 17.12
CA HIS A 102 0.83 6.24 16.66
C HIS A 102 0.48 7.37 17.63
N GLU A 103 0.44 7.10 18.94
CA GLU A 103 0.16 8.12 19.95
C GLU A 103 1.20 9.25 19.95
N LYS A 104 2.49 8.92 19.72
CA LYS A 104 3.59 9.90 19.64
C LYS A 104 3.60 10.68 18.33
N LEU A 105 3.43 10.02 17.19
CA LEU A 105 3.45 10.64 15.86
C LEU A 105 2.21 11.50 15.61
N TYR A 106 1.07 11.09 16.15
CA TYR A 106 -0.24 11.62 15.80
C TYR A 106 -1.04 12.05 17.04
N PRO A 107 -0.53 13.01 17.84
CA PRO A 107 -1.18 13.44 19.08
C PRO A 107 -2.54 14.11 18.83
N THR A 108 -2.72 14.71 17.66
CA THR A 108 -3.99 15.29 17.21
C THR A 108 -4.73 14.30 16.32
N LYS A 109 -6.03 14.11 16.60
CA LYS A 109 -6.90 13.31 15.73
C LYS A 109 -7.31 14.12 14.51
N LEU A 110 -7.40 13.44 13.37
CA LEU A 110 -8.05 14.02 12.20
C LEU A 110 -9.52 14.34 12.51
N PRO A 111 -10.09 15.38 11.88
CA PRO A 111 -11.52 15.66 11.98
C PRO A 111 -12.39 14.48 11.57
N GLU A 112 -13.63 14.48 12.02
CA GLU A 112 -14.57 13.47 11.60
C GLU A 112 -15.09 13.74 10.18
N PHE A 113 -14.67 12.91 9.23
CA PHE A 113 -15.17 12.97 7.86
C PHE A 113 -16.44 12.13 7.68
N THR A 114 -17.50 12.75 7.15
CA THR A 114 -18.79 12.13 6.82
C THR A 114 -19.10 12.23 5.31
N PRO A 115 -19.75 11.23 4.69
CA PRO A 115 -20.21 9.97 5.29
C PRO A 115 -19.06 8.99 5.54
N LYS A 116 -19.22 8.16 6.58
CA LYS A 116 -18.26 7.09 6.87
C LYS A 116 -18.34 6.00 5.81
N LEU A 117 -17.18 5.54 5.36
CA LEU A 117 -17.08 4.31 4.58
C LEU A 117 -17.67 3.18 5.42
N LYS A 118 -18.75 2.57 4.93
CA LYS A 118 -19.45 1.53 5.68
C LYS A 118 -18.53 0.33 5.80
N PRO A 119 -18.22 -0.15 7.03
CA PRO A 119 -17.49 -1.39 7.18
C PRO A 119 -18.34 -2.51 6.56
N ARG A 120 -17.72 -3.36 5.74
CA ARG A 120 -18.33 -4.61 5.30
C ARG A 120 -18.36 -5.50 6.55
N GLY A 121 -19.57 -5.79 7.07
CA GLY A 121 -19.87 -6.29 8.42
C GLY A 121 -19.21 -7.63 8.81
N LEU A 122 -19.96 -8.57 9.41
CA LEU A 122 -19.42 -9.84 9.96
C LEU A 122 -18.94 -10.87 8.90
N GLY A 123 -18.57 -10.39 7.71
CA GLY A 123 -18.01 -11.18 6.62
C GLY A 123 -16.86 -10.40 6.00
N LEU A 124 -15.64 -10.67 6.49
CA LEU A 124 -14.38 -10.15 5.94
C LEU A 124 -14.21 -10.45 4.44
N VAL A 125 -15.03 -11.35 3.88
CA VAL A 125 -15.00 -11.84 2.51
C VAL A 125 -16.25 -11.39 1.75
N HIS A 126 -16.08 -10.82 0.57
CA HIS A 126 -17.19 -10.37 -0.27
C HIS A 126 -16.86 -10.42 -1.76
N ARG A 127 -17.84 -10.13 -2.61
CA ARG A 127 -17.64 -9.88 -4.04
C ARG A 127 -17.79 -8.40 -4.34
N SER A 128 -17.00 -7.90 -5.28
CA SER A 128 -17.08 -6.52 -5.76
C SER A 128 -17.57 -6.49 -7.20
N ASP A 129 -18.21 -5.41 -7.60
CA ASP A 129 -18.61 -5.13 -8.98
C ASP A 129 -17.42 -4.69 -9.86
N VAL A 130 -16.28 -4.35 -9.24
CA VAL A 130 -15.07 -3.88 -9.94
C VAL A 130 -13.90 -4.88 -9.91
N SER A 131 -14.10 -6.05 -9.31
CA SER A 131 -13.07 -7.10 -9.22
C SER A 131 -13.69 -8.49 -9.30
N GLU A 132 -13.15 -9.37 -10.13
CA GLU A 132 -13.61 -10.75 -10.26
C GLU A 132 -13.05 -11.65 -9.15
N GLY A 133 -13.94 -12.23 -8.34
CA GLY A 133 -13.57 -13.21 -7.32
C GLY A 133 -14.07 -12.82 -5.92
N TRP A 134 -13.38 -13.33 -4.91
CA TRP A 134 -13.65 -13.14 -3.50
C TRP A 134 -12.58 -12.26 -2.89
N SER A 135 -13.00 -11.12 -2.36
CA SER A 135 -12.15 -10.08 -1.79
C SER A 135 -12.18 -10.18 -0.28
N VAL A 136 -11.00 -10.26 0.34
CA VAL A 136 -10.81 -10.26 1.79
C VAL A 136 -9.93 -9.08 2.20
N ARG A 137 -10.20 -8.48 3.36
CA ARG A 137 -9.32 -7.44 3.89
C ARG A 137 -7.89 -7.97 4.01
N PHE A 138 -6.94 -7.28 3.39
CA PHE A 138 -5.55 -7.70 3.38
C PHE A 138 -4.80 -7.04 4.55
N PRO A 139 -4.26 -7.82 5.51
CA PRO A 139 -3.48 -7.25 6.62
C PRO A 139 -2.05 -6.96 6.14
N SER A 140 -1.86 -5.81 5.48
CA SER A 140 -0.58 -5.32 4.99
C SER A 140 -0.29 -3.88 5.41
N ALA A 141 0.94 -3.43 5.19
CA ALA A 141 1.39 -2.06 5.44
C ALA A 141 0.75 -1.02 4.48
N ASP A 142 0.15 -1.47 3.37
CA ASP A 142 -0.49 -0.60 2.36
C ASP A 142 -1.46 0.40 2.97
N ARG A 143 -2.42 -0.10 3.75
CA ARG A 143 -3.51 0.74 4.27
C ARG A 143 -3.00 1.74 5.31
N PRO A 144 -2.23 1.33 6.34
CA PRO A 144 -1.61 2.29 7.26
C PRO A 144 -0.76 3.34 6.55
N LEU A 145 0.06 2.94 5.58
CA LEU A 145 0.89 3.85 4.80
C LEU A 145 0.05 4.83 3.97
N ALA A 146 -0.99 4.35 3.28
CA ALA A 146 -1.92 5.22 2.56
C ALA A 146 -2.62 6.22 3.49
N LEU A 147 -3.00 5.82 4.70
CA LEU A 147 -3.58 6.73 5.69
C LEU A 147 -2.57 7.78 6.17
N ARG A 148 -1.28 7.44 6.28
CA ARG A 148 -0.20 8.40 6.57
C ARG A 148 -0.06 9.40 5.42
N THR A 149 -0.12 8.96 4.17
CA THR A 149 -0.19 9.84 2.99
C THR A 149 -1.39 10.78 3.05
N GLN A 150 -2.59 10.26 3.29
CA GLN A 150 -3.81 11.08 3.37
C GLN A 150 -3.76 12.11 4.50
N ARG A 151 -3.18 11.74 5.65
CA ARG A 151 -2.93 12.68 6.74
C ARG A 151 -1.95 13.78 6.33
N PHE A 152 -0.85 13.43 5.67
CA PHE A 152 0.11 14.40 5.16
C PHE A 152 -0.55 15.41 4.20
N LEU A 153 -1.36 14.93 3.26
CA LEU A 153 -2.09 15.79 2.32
C LEU A 153 -3.05 16.75 3.04
N TYR A 154 -3.73 16.29 4.08
CA TYR A 154 -4.57 17.16 4.91
C TYR A 154 -3.77 18.20 5.69
N ASP A 155 -2.73 17.78 6.40
CA ASP A 155 -1.94 18.67 7.25
C ASP A 155 -1.23 19.73 6.39
N LYS A 156 -0.66 19.33 5.25
CA LYS A 156 0.13 20.19 4.36
C LYS A 156 -0.71 21.00 3.37
N TYR A 157 -1.61 20.34 2.63
CA TYR A 157 -2.32 20.93 1.50
C TYR A 157 -3.78 21.26 1.79
N LYS A 158 -4.28 20.92 2.99
CA LYS A 158 -5.70 21.06 3.32
C LYS A 158 -6.55 20.35 2.28
N GLU A 159 -6.16 19.14 1.92
CA GLU A 159 -6.99 18.25 1.12
C GLU A 159 -7.78 17.34 2.06
N ARG A 160 -9.05 17.05 1.73
CA ARG A 160 -9.85 16.11 2.50
C ARG A 160 -9.22 14.70 2.40
N PRO A 161 -8.86 14.05 3.53
CA PRO A 161 -8.41 12.66 3.54
C PRO A 161 -9.46 11.72 2.94
N ALA A 162 -9.04 10.92 1.97
CA ALA A 162 -9.84 9.78 1.54
C ALA A 162 -9.84 8.68 2.62
N GLN A 163 -11.00 8.09 2.86
CA GLN A 163 -11.09 6.85 3.64
C GLN A 163 -10.64 5.67 2.78
N VAL A 164 -9.63 4.91 3.22
CA VAL A 164 -9.01 3.86 2.42
C VAL A 164 -9.28 2.48 3.02
N GLU A 165 -9.72 1.54 2.18
CA GLU A 165 -9.72 0.11 2.49
C GLU A 165 -9.06 -0.67 1.36
N VAL A 166 -8.24 -1.66 1.73
CA VAL A 166 -7.44 -2.47 0.82
C VAL A 166 -7.83 -3.93 0.96
N TYR A 167 -8.13 -4.56 -0.16
CA TYR A 167 -8.58 -5.95 -0.25
C TYR A 167 -7.69 -6.74 -1.20
N ALA A 168 -7.40 -7.99 -0.82
CA ALA A 168 -6.83 -8.99 -1.71
C ALA A 168 -7.96 -9.85 -2.31
N THR A 169 -7.94 -10.04 -3.63
CA THR A 169 -8.98 -10.73 -4.40
C THR A 169 -8.47 -12.05 -4.95
N PHE A 170 -9.21 -13.11 -4.67
CA PHE A 170 -8.90 -14.48 -5.08
C PHE A 170 -10.05 -15.09 -5.88
N LYS A 171 -9.73 -15.85 -6.93
CA LYS A 171 -10.76 -16.54 -7.74
C LYS A 171 -11.55 -17.58 -6.94
N SER A 172 -10.93 -18.19 -5.92
CA SER A 172 -11.50 -19.27 -5.11
C SER A 172 -11.82 -18.81 -3.69
N PHE A 173 -13.06 -19.06 -3.24
CA PHE A 173 -13.46 -18.84 -1.84
C PHE A 173 -12.67 -19.76 -0.88
N ILE A 174 -12.37 -20.99 -1.31
CA ILE A 174 -11.59 -21.95 -0.52
C ILE A 174 -10.18 -21.41 -0.28
N ALA A 175 -9.58 -20.74 -1.27
CA ALA A 175 -8.26 -20.10 -1.09
C ALA A 175 -8.30 -19.01 -0.02
N VAL A 176 -9.37 -18.20 0.01
CA VAL A 176 -9.57 -17.18 1.05
C VAL A 176 -9.70 -17.81 2.44
N LEU A 177 -10.46 -18.90 2.55
CA LEU A 177 -10.63 -19.62 3.82
C LEU A 177 -9.30 -20.21 4.30
N MET A 178 -8.54 -20.86 3.41
CA MET A 178 -7.22 -21.43 3.73
C MET A 178 -6.22 -20.36 4.13
N LEU A 179 -6.20 -19.21 3.45
CA LEU A 179 -5.37 -18.06 3.82
C LEU A 179 -5.74 -17.55 5.21
N SER A 180 -7.03 -17.43 5.51
CA SER A 180 -7.51 -16.95 6.82
C SER A 180 -7.12 -17.91 7.96
N ILE A 181 -7.25 -19.22 7.74
CA ILE A 181 -6.83 -20.25 8.71
C ILE A 181 -5.32 -20.20 8.91
N THR A 182 -4.55 -20.12 7.83
CA THR A 182 -3.08 -20.04 7.89
C THR A 182 -2.64 -18.77 8.60
N GLY A 183 -3.23 -17.61 8.28
CA GLY A 183 -2.93 -16.34 8.93
C GLY A 183 -3.23 -16.35 10.43
N MET A 184 -4.35 -16.94 10.86
CA MET A 184 -4.68 -17.12 12.27
C MET A 184 -3.67 -18.02 12.98
N PHE A 185 -3.27 -19.12 12.34
CA PHE A 185 -2.26 -20.02 12.87
C PHE A 185 -0.89 -19.34 13.03
N LEU A 186 -0.44 -18.60 12.01
CA LEU A 186 0.79 -17.82 12.08
C LEU A 186 0.72 -16.77 13.19
N LEU A 187 -0.39 -16.04 13.32
CA LEU A 187 -0.58 -15.05 14.39
C LEU A 187 -0.44 -15.66 15.78
N ILE A 188 -0.95 -16.87 16.01
CA ILE A 188 -0.80 -17.58 17.29
C ILE A 188 0.67 -17.96 17.50
N MET A 189 1.32 -18.53 16.48
CA MET A 189 2.72 -18.96 16.58
C MET A 189 3.70 -17.80 16.82
N THR A 190 3.46 -16.63 16.21
CA THR A 190 4.35 -15.46 16.38
C THR A 190 4.32 -14.88 17.79
N ARG A 191 3.29 -15.17 18.60
CA ARG A 191 3.23 -14.75 20.02
C ARG A 191 4.24 -15.46 20.91
N MET A 192 4.75 -16.63 20.51
CA MET A 192 5.70 -17.42 21.29
C MET A 192 7.09 -17.37 20.66
N ALA A 193 8.14 -17.17 21.45
CA ALA A 193 9.53 -17.13 20.95
C ALA A 193 9.93 -18.44 20.23
N CYS A 194 9.51 -19.59 20.78
CA CYS A 194 9.73 -20.88 20.12
C CYS A 194 8.95 -21.01 18.80
N GLY A 195 7.73 -20.47 18.73
CA GLY A 195 6.91 -20.45 17.53
C GLY A 195 7.55 -19.60 16.43
N ARG A 196 8.01 -18.38 16.76
CA ARG A 196 8.79 -17.53 15.84
C ARG A 196 10.02 -18.25 15.31
N ASN A 197 10.83 -18.83 16.18
CA ASN A 197 12.02 -19.57 15.77
C ASN A 197 11.68 -20.75 14.84
N LEU A 198 10.56 -21.44 15.07
CA LEU A 198 10.12 -22.55 14.23
C LEU A 198 9.65 -22.07 12.85
N LEU A 199 8.88 -20.98 12.80
CA LEU A 199 8.45 -20.36 11.54
C LEU A 199 9.65 -19.86 10.72
N LEU A 200 10.62 -19.22 11.37
CA LEU A 200 11.84 -18.71 10.72
C LEU A 200 12.77 -19.82 10.26
N LYS A 201 12.81 -20.97 10.96
CA LYS A 201 13.69 -22.09 10.62
C LYS A 201 13.14 -22.98 9.51
N TYR A 202 11.81 -23.09 9.38
CA TYR A 202 11.17 -23.98 8.41
C TYR A 202 10.13 -23.25 7.53
N PRO A 203 10.52 -22.19 6.81
CA PRO A 203 9.60 -21.36 6.02
C PRO A 203 8.79 -22.18 5.01
N SER A 204 9.45 -23.06 4.26
CA SER A 204 8.80 -23.89 3.23
C SER A 204 7.75 -24.84 3.81
N PHE A 205 7.96 -25.36 5.02
CA PHE A 205 6.97 -26.21 5.67
C PHE A 205 5.71 -25.42 6.03
N PHE A 206 5.88 -24.26 6.67
CA PHE A 206 4.76 -23.43 7.14
C PHE A 206 4.08 -22.62 6.04
N SER A 207 4.75 -22.41 4.91
CA SER A 207 4.18 -21.78 3.73
C SER A 207 3.66 -22.81 2.71
N PHE A 208 3.65 -24.11 3.01
CA PHE A 208 3.30 -25.17 2.04
C PHE A 208 4.08 -25.07 0.70
N GLY A 209 5.38 -24.74 0.77
CA GLY A 209 6.27 -24.62 -0.40
C GLY A 209 6.26 -23.26 -1.11
N PHE A 210 5.33 -22.35 -0.78
CA PHE A 210 5.25 -21.02 -1.40
C PHE A 210 6.47 -20.12 -1.14
N ILE A 211 7.18 -20.34 -0.03
CA ILE A 211 8.33 -19.56 0.42
C ILE A 211 9.48 -20.50 0.69
N SER A 212 10.69 -20.12 0.28
CA SER A 212 11.90 -20.83 0.68
C SER A 212 13.08 -19.87 0.82
N HIS A 213 14.22 -20.39 1.27
CA HIS A 213 15.49 -19.68 1.24
C HIS A 213 16.09 -19.60 -0.17
N GLU A 214 15.57 -20.39 -1.10
CA GLU A 214 15.99 -20.33 -2.50
C GLU A 214 15.28 -19.18 -3.21
N ASN A 215 15.97 -18.56 -4.16
CA ASN A 215 15.35 -17.53 -4.97
C ASN A 215 14.27 -18.13 -5.86
N PRO A 216 13.10 -17.48 -6.01
CA PRO A 216 12.07 -17.90 -6.95
C PRO A 216 12.62 -18.05 -8.36
N ASN A 217 12.05 -18.99 -9.12
CA ASN A 217 12.41 -19.17 -10.51
C ASN A 217 12.07 -17.89 -11.32
N MET A 218 13.05 -17.35 -12.04
CA MET A 218 12.91 -16.14 -12.86
C MET A 218 11.81 -16.26 -13.93
N GLU A 219 11.56 -17.45 -14.47
CA GLU A 219 10.48 -17.68 -15.43
C GLU A 219 9.11 -17.56 -14.76
N THR A 220 8.95 -18.11 -13.56
CA THR A 220 7.72 -17.98 -12.75
C THR A 220 7.47 -16.51 -12.38
N LEU A 221 8.51 -15.78 -12.00
CA LEU A 221 8.39 -14.34 -11.70
C LEU A 221 7.91 -13.55 -12.93
N LYS A 222 8.49 -13.80 -14.11
CA LYS A 222 8.09 -13.15 -15.38
C LYS A 222 6.66 -13.47 -15.80
N SER A 223 6.15 -14.65 -15.45
CA SER A 223 4.78 -15.07 -15.76
C SER A 223 3.71 -14.46 -14.82
N THR A 224 4.13 -13.76 -13.77
CA THR A 224 3.24 -13.22 -12.75
C THR A 224 2.82 -11.79 -13.11
N HIS A 225 1.52 -11.55 -13.12
CA HIS A 225 0.89 -10.29 -13.46
C HIS A 225 0.07 -9.82 -12.27
N PHE A 226 0.12 -8.53 -11.96
CA PHE A 226 -0.72 -7.93 -10.94
C PHE A 226 -1.73 -6.95 -11.55
N SER A 227 -2.85 -6.81 -10.86
CA SER A 227 -3.90 -5.88 -11.22
C SER A 227 -4.50 -5.31 -9.94
N ILE A 228 -4.47 -4.00 -9.79
CA ILE A 228 -5.01 -3.28 -8.64
C ILE A 228 -6.07 -2.32 -9.16
N THR A 229 -7.32 -2.52 -8.75
CA THR A 229 -8.44 -1.66 -9.14
C THR A 229 -8.81 -0.76 -7.98
N PHE A 230 -8.96 0.54 -8.24
CA PHE A 230 -9.30 1.57 -7.28
C PHE A 230 -10.70 2.06 -7.59
N LYS A 231 -11.61 1.94 -6.62
CA LYS A 231 -12.98 2.46 -6.71
C LYS A 231 -13.09 3.66 -5.78
N ALA A 232 -13.03 4.86 -6.34
CA ALA A 232 -13.21 6.10 -5.60
C ALA A 232 -14.66 6.58 -5.69
N ARG A 233 -15.19 7.05 -4.56
CA ARG A 233 -16.50 7.70 -4.45
C ARG A 233 -16.37 9.05 -3.77
N GLY A 234 -17.20 9.99 -4.17
CA GLY A 234 -17.14 11.35 -3.67
C GLY A 234 -18.10 12.27 -4.40
N TRP A 235 -17.72 13.54 -4.51
CA TRP A 235 -18.56 14.59 -5.09
C TRP A 235 -17.90 15.28 -6.27
N THR A 236 -18.72 15.74 -7.21
CA THR A 236 -18.28 16.65 -8.28
C THR A 236 -17.79 17.98 -7.70
N GLU A 237 -18.39 18.43 -6.60
CA GLU A 237 -18.05 19.68 -5.93
C GLU A 237 -16.84 19.51 -5.02
N LYS A 238 -16.01 20.56 -4.95
CA LYS A 238 -15.01 20.73 -3.90
C LYS A 238 -15.48 21.79 -2.93
N LEU A 239 -15.40 21.50 -1.63
CA LEU A 239 -15.74 22.47 -0.60
C LEU A 239 -14.56 23.40 -0.35
N ALA A 240 -14.84 24.61 0.16
CA ALA A 240 -13.82 25.59 0.46
C ALA A 240 -12.94 25.13 1.64
N THR A 241 -13.56 24.50 2.65
CA THR A 241 -12.85 23.91 3.78
C THR A 241 -13.01 22.39 3.76
N PRO A 242 -11.95 21.59 3.94
CA PRO A 242 -12.04 20.12 3.92
C PRO A 242 -12.93 19.50 5.02
N THR A 243 -13.16 20.27 6.07
CA THR A 243 -14.01 19.90 7.21
C THR A 243 -15.47 20.26 7.02
N ASP A 244 -15.78 21.05 5.98
CA ASP A 244 -17.15 21.34 5.63
C ASP A 244 -17.87 20.05 5.24
N LYS A 245 -19.17 19.99 5.54
CA LYS A 245 -19.98 18.81 5.29
C LYS A 245 -20.73 18.97 3.98
N HIS A 246 -20.54 18.02 3.08
CA HIS A 246 -21.45 17.85 1.95
C HIS A 246 -22.85 17.55 2.48
N THR A 247 -23.84 18.24 1.94
CA THR A 247 -25.26 18.04 2.30
C THR A 247 -25.89 16.88 1.54
N ASN A 248 -25.34 16.54 0.37
CA ASN A 248 -25.83 15.49 -0.51
C ASN A 248 -24.97 14.22 -0.38
N PRO A 249 -25.52 13.02 -0.66
CA PRO A 249 -24.70 11.81 -0.76
C PRO A 249 -23.69 11.91 -1.91
N PRO A 250 -22.58 11.14 -1.87
CA PRO A 250 -21.62 11.06 -2.96
C PRO A 250 -22.31 10.80 -4.32
N ASN A 251 -22.06 11.69 -5.28
CA ASN A 251 -22.67 11.68 -6.62
C ASN A 251 -21.66 11.36 -7.74
N LYS A 252 -20.40 11.11 -7.41
CA LYS A 252 -19.36 10.77 -8.39
C LYS A 252 -18.63 9.50 -8.03
N GLU A 253 -18.34 8.70 -9.05
CA GLU A 253 -17.56 7.48 -8.96
C GLU A 253 -16.48 7.49 -10.05
N VAL A 254 -15.24 7.17 -9.67
CA VAL A 254 -14.13 7.01 -10.62
C VAL A 254 -13.46 5.67 -10.34
N ILE A 255 -13.27 4.89 -11.39
CA ILE A 255 -12.54 3.63 -11.35
C ILE A 255 -11.23 3.83 -12.10
N THR A 256 -10.11 3.63 -11.41
CA THR A 256 -8.79 3.56 -12.03
C THR A 256 -8.17 2.20 -11.78
N LYS A 257 -7.13 1.88 -12.53
CA LYS A 257 -6.44 0.60 -12.44
C LYS A 257 -4.94 0.79 -12.55
N VAL A 258 -4.21 -0.01 -11.79
CA VAL A 258 -2.76 -0.14 -11.91
C VAL A 258 -2.44 -1.59 -12.27
N THR A 259 -1.73 -1.80 -13.37
CA THR A 259 -1.35 -3.12 -13.86
C THR A 259 0.14 -3.20 -14.15
N GLY A 260 0.69 -4.40 -14.09
CA GLY A 260 2.08 -4.64 -14.48
C GLY A 260 2.49 -6.07 -14.22
N ASP A 261 3.74 -6.34 -14.55
CA ASP A 261 4.32 -7.67 -14.52
C ASP A 261 5.39 -7.78 -13.43
N SER A 262 5.67 -9.01 -13.01
CA SER A 262 6.75 -9.33 -12.06
C SER A 262 6.71 -8.44 -10.81
N PRO A 263 5.61 -8.46 -10.03
CA PRO A 263 5.45 -7.56 -8.87
C PRO A 263 6.64 -7.64 -7.91
N SER A 264 7.08 -8.86 -7.62
CA SER A 264 8.31 -9.14 -6.89
C SER A 264 9.55 -9.03 -7.78
N TYR A 265 10.66 -8.58 -7.21
CA TYR A 265 11.94 -8.37 -7.89
C TYR A 265 11.91 -7.33 -9.00
N GLY A 266 11.39 -7.68 -10.19
CA GLY A 266 11.44 -6.82 -11.38
C GLY A 266 10.73 -5.49 -11.18
N GLY A 267 9.43 -5.53 -10.89
CA GLY A 267 8.61 -4.35 -10.62
C GLY A 267 9.10 -3.58 -9.40
N THR A 268 9.46 -4.29 -8.32
CA THR A 268 10.03 -3.68 -7.11
C THR A 268 11.35 -2.94 -7.39
N SER A 269 12.25 -3.52 -8.20
CA SER A 269 13.53 -2.90 -8.57
C SER A 269 13.32 -1.65 -9.42
N ILE A 270 12.36 -1.70 -10.36
CA ILE A 270 11.96 -0.53 -11.15
C ILE A 270 11.46 0.57 -10.22
N MET A 271 10.54 0.27 -9.31
CA MET A 271 9.94 1.26 -8.40
C MET A 271 10.98 1.93 -7.50
N VAL A 272 11.89 1.18 -6.88
CA VAL A 272 12.90 1.75 -5.97
C VAL A 272 13.94 2.58 -6.73
N ILE A 273 14.38 2.13 -7.91
CA ILE A 273 15.33 2.87 -8.75
C ILE A 273 14.68 4.15 -9.26
N LEU A 274 13.45 4.09 -9.77
CA LEU A 274 12.74 5.28 -10.21
C LEU A 274 12.48 6.25 -9.06
N SER A 275 12.16 5.76 -7.86
CA SER A 275 12.02 6.61 -6.66
C SER A 275 13.32 7.36 -6.37
N ALA A 276 14.47 6.69 -6.39
CA ALA A 276 15.78 7.34 -6.20
C ALA A 276 16.09 8.37 -7.28
N ILE A 277 15.83 8.04 -8.56
CA ILE A 277 16.02 8.95 -9.69
C ILE A 277 15.12 10.18 -9.57
N THR A 278 13.87 10.01 -9.16
CA THR A 278 12.92 11.10 -8.95
C THR A 278 13.39 12.03 -7.84
N ILE A 279 13.92 11.52 -6.72
CA ILE A 279 14.52 12.37 -5.68
C ILE A 279 15.67 13.21 -6.23
N LEU A 280 16.55 12.62 -7.04
CA LEU A 280 17.72 13.31 -7.58
C LEU A 280 17.36 14.37 -8.63
N ASN A 281 16.34 14.11 -9.45
CA ASN A 281 16.03 14.94 -10.62
C ASN A 281 14.88 15.93 -10.38
N GLU A 282 14.02 15.68 -9.41
CA GLU A 282 12.77 16.43 -9.19
C GLU A 282 12.57 16.81 -7.72
N SER A 283 13.67 17.02 -6.98
CA SER A 283 13.62 17.42 -5.57
C SER A 283 12.83 18.71 -5.32
N ASP A 284 12.70 19.57 -6.33
CA ASP A 284 11.90 20.81 -6.32
C ASP A 284 10.39 20.55 -6.32
N LYS A 285 9.96 19.35 -6.72
CA LYS A 285 8.54 18.92 -6.73
C LYS A 285 8.17 18.07 -5.51
N ILE A 286 9.16 17.60 -4.75
CA ILE A 286 8.96 16.88 -3.50
C ILE A 286 8.69 17.94 -2.40
N PRO A 287 7.69 17.73 -1.53
CA PRO A 287 7.36 18.72 -0.51
C PRO A 287 8.44 18.86 0.55
N ASP A 288 8.42 20.04 1.19
CA ASP A 288 9.36 20.43 2.25
C ASP A 288 10.81 20.49 1.75
N ASN A 289 11.76 20.69 2.65
CA ASN A 289 13.18 20.66 2.35
C ASN A 289 13.77 19.42 3.02
N GLY A 290 13.39 18.22 2.57
CA GLY A 290 13.70 16.96 3.25
C GLY A 290 12.61 16.52 4.24
N GLY A 291 12.88 15.43 4.95
CA GLY A 291 11.94 14.79 5.88
C GLY A 291 11.76 13.30 5.61
N VAL A 292 10.98 12.65 6.48
CA VAL A 292 10.59 11.25 6.33
C VAL A 292 9.18 11.21 5.75
N LEU A 293 9.07 10.78 4.49
CA LEU A 293 7.83 10.85 3.71
C LEU A 293 7.39 9.47 3.24
N THR A 294 6.09 9.29 3.06
CA THR A 294 5.56 8.14 2.31
C THR A 294 5.76 8.34 0.80
N PRO A 295 5.77 7.28 -0.03
CA PRO A 295 5.85 7.41 -1.47
C PRO A 295 4.80 8.36 -2.08
N GLY A 296 3.56 8.29 -1.62
CA GLY A 296 2.47 9.14 -2.07
C GLY A 296 2.65 10.61 -1.67
N ALA A 297 3.16 10.87 -0.46
CA ALA A 297 3.49 12.23 -0.02
C ALA A 297 4.67 12.82 -0.79
N ALA A 298 5.73 12.03 -0.99
CA ALA A 298 6.95 12.45 -1.67
C ALA A 298 6.75 12.66 -3.17
N PHE A 299 6.14 11.67 -3.83
CA PHE A 299 6.16 11.58 -5.29
C PHE A 299 4.85 11.95 -5.96
N GLY A 300 3.78 12.21 -5.20
CA GLY A 300 2.46 12.48 -5.74
C GLY A 300 2.36 13.69 -6.69
N LYS A 301 3.35 14.60 -6.69
CA LYS A 301 3.43 15.77 -7.59
C LYS A 301 4.64 15.71 -8.54
N THR A 302 5.30 14.57 -8.64
CA THR A 302 6.50 14.33 -9.48
C THR A 302 6.13 13.55 -10.74
N SER A 303 7.12 13.30 -11.63
CA SER A 303 6.89 12.48 -12.82
C SER A 303 6.93 10.95 -12.59
N LEU A 304 6.99 10.47 -11.33
CA LEU A 304 7.19 9.05 -11.02
C LEU A 304 6.12 8.14 -11.63
N ILE A 305 4.85 8.56 -11.63
CA ILE A 305 3.75 7.81 -12.27
C ILE A 305 3.98 7.68 -13.78
N GLU A 306 4.36 8.77 -14.44
CA GLU A 306 4.67 8.78 -15.87
C GLU A 306 5.88 7.93 -16.21
N GLN A 307 6.91 7.90 -15.35
CA GLN A 307 8.06 7.01 -15.53
C GLN A 307 7.64 5.54 -15.35
N MET A 308 6.85 5.22 -14.33
CA MET A 308 6.33 3.85 -14.13
C MET A 308 5.53 3.35 -15.34
N ASN A 309 4.68 4.21 -15.93
CA ASN A 309 3.96 3.89 -17.18
C ASN A 309 4.93 3.52 -18.32
N LYS A 310 6.04 4.26 -18.48
CA LYS A 310 7.08 3.95 -19.50
C LYS A 310 7.81 2.63 -19.23
N HIS A 311 7.73 2.11 -18.01
CA HIS A 311 8.36 0.87 -17.55
C HIS A 311 7.35 -0.25 -17.28
N ASN A 312 6.21 -0.24 -17.99
CA ASN A 312 5.16 -1.28 -17.97
C ASN A 312 4.45 -1.46 -16.61
N ILE A 313 4.45 -0.42 -15.76
CA ILE A 313 3.59 -0.32 -14.58
C ILE A 313 2.55 0.75 -14.92
N ASN A 314 1.42 0.31 -15.47
CA ASN A 314 0.45 1.17 -16.14
C ASN A 314 -0.65 1.65 -15.21
N PHE A 315 -0.83 2.96 -15.11
CA PHE A 315 -1.91 3.66 -14.41
C PHE A 315 -2.92 4.14 -15.45
N GLU A 316 -4.16 3.70 -15.32
CA GLU A 316 -5.22 3.98 -16.30
C GLU A 316 -6.56 4.34 -15.64
N VAL A 317 -7.35 5.18 -16.33
CA VAL A 317 -8.73 5.46 -15.96
C VAL A 317 -9.62 4.46 -16.69
N ILE A 318 -10.40 3.68 -15.94
CA ILE A 318 -11.35 2.70 -16.48
C ILE A 318 -12.70 3.33 -16.72
N SER A 319 -13.19 4.12 -15.76
CA SER A 319 -14.45 4.84 -15.90
C SER A 319 -14.53 6.05 -14.97
N SER A 320 -15.34 7.02 -15.36
CA SER A 320 -15.73 8.16 -14.53
C SER A 320 -17.21 8.41 -14.75
N THR A 321 -18.01 8.31 -13.69
CA THR A 321 -19.47 8.38 -13.76
C THR A 321 -19.99 9.38 -12.73
N VAL A 322 -20.85 10.27 -13.19
CA VAL A 322 -21.66 11.16 -12.33
C VAL A 322 -23.05 10.53 -12.22
N LYS A 323 -23.54 10.38 -10.99
CA LYS A 323 -24.83 9.80 -10.63
C LYS A 323 -25.86 10.89 -10.39
#